data_AF-A0A933JYM1-F1
#
_entry.id   AF-A0A933JYM1-F1
#
_cell.length_a   1.000
_cell.length_b   1.000
_cell.length_c   1.000
_cell.angle_alpha   90.00
_cell.angle_beta   90.00
_cell.angle_gamma   90.00
#
_symmetry.space_group_name_H-M   'P 1'
#
loop_
_entity.id
_entity.type
_entity.pdbx_description
1 polymer ?
#
loop_
_entity_poly.entity_id
_entity_poly.type
_entity_poly.pdbx_seq_one_letter_code
_entity_poly.pdbx_strand_id
1 'polypeptide(L)'
;MSPDRPHPTEADELAEYHPFIKRMREIGESYGMSYRDIFWRKATQDNLSFVASFGLPNRFSHWYFGGIYKNLKIQQDESLISILELVLNTDPVYAFLLEHNSLLENLMVIAHVYGHVDFFRNNAWYVKSDRNMLNRCEFHARTIRELAATHGQAKVDDMIEASLTIANTVNPFERDPKKKRERLIYFIRDHTRTLASTTKKSDPRHTDLKLAHQVLSMMCLEMEYFDLIGRTQIINEGWASFVEFKILEKVLKPKEWLEFTLQFSKRPAPYLIGFTLFNACFRRGGWPEVLQIRNDYEDIAGAGRHRHHGAEVGRPGATQEPAGARLRLRTYTAARLTVSSARLIIRSRERSRSSPGMALCVWISSETVRMVSALTRCRAARV
;
A
#
# COMPACT_ATOMS: atom_id res chain seq x y z
N MET A 1 -5.83 38.23 24.24
CA MET A 1 -6.15 37.26 23.17
C MET A 1 -7.54 37.62 22.68
N SER A 2 -7.67 38.19 21.47
CA SER A 2 -8.99 38.56 20.95
C SER A 2 -9.81 37.30 20.67
N PRO A 3 -11.03 37.17 21.23
CA PRO A 3 -12.02 36.20 20.81
C PRO A 3 -12.78 36.77 19.59
N ASP A 4 -13.26 35.89 18.71
CA ASP A 4 -13.95 36.17 17.42
C ASP A 4 -13.07 36.45 16.19
N ARG A 5 -12.40 35.42 15.70
CA ARG A 5 -12.47 35.16 14.25
C ARG A 5 -13.26 33.86 14.06
N PRO A 6 -14.30 33.84 13.21
CA PRO A 6 -14.91 32.58 12.83
C PRO A 6 -13.82 31.68 12.23
N HIS A 7 -13.75 30.42 12.69
CA HIS A 7 -12.92 29.44 12.01
C HIS A 7 -13.38 29.35 10.56
N PRO A 8 -12.49 29.48 9.56
CA PRO A 8 -12.88 29.34 8.17
C PRO A 8 -13.60 28.00 7.97
N THR A 9 -14.66 28.00 7.16
CA THR A 9 -15.33 26.74 6.84
C THR A 9 -14.39 25.89 5.97
N GLU A 10 -14.53 24.56 5.97
CA GLU A 10 -13.68 23.67 5.12
C GLU A 10 -13.70 24.09 3.63
N ALA A 11 -14.81 24.70 3.16
CA ALA A 11 -14.95 25.24 1.81
C ALA A 11 -14.07 26.48 1.56
N ASP A 12 -13.79 27.29 2.59
CA ASP A 12 -12.94 28.48 2.50
C ASP A 12 -11.45 28.11 2.45
N GLU A 13 -11.05 27.05 3.15
CA GLU A 13 -9.63 26.64 3.24
C GLU A 13 -9.06 26.10 1.92
N LEU A 14 -9.91 25.58 1.03
CA LEU A 14 -9.54 25.00 -0.25
C LEU A 14 -9.92 25.87 -1.46
N ALA A 15 -10.49 27.06 -1.22
CA ALA A 15 -10.99 27.95 -2.25
C ALA A 15 -9.97 28.23 -3.37
N GLU A 16 -8.70 28.40 -2.99
CA GLU A 16 -7.58 28.64 -3.93
C GLU A 16 -7.33 27.48 -4.90
N TYR A 17 -7.61 26.22 -4.49
CA TYR A 17 -7.35 25.03 -5.31
C TYR A 17 -8.54 24.63 -6.17
N HIS A 18 -9.77 25.04 -5.83
CA HIS A 18 -10.97 24.62 -6.56
C HIS A 18 -10.89 24.80 -8.09
N PRO A 19 -10.40 25.93 -8.63
CA PRO A 19 -10.27 26.10 -10.08
C PRO A 19 -9.30 25.07 -10.69
N PHE A 20 -8.20 24.79 -10.01
CA PHE A 20 -7.20 23.82 -10.46
C PHE A 20 -7.71 22.39 -10.35
N ILE A 21 -8.35 22.03 -9.24
CA ILE A 21 -8.96 20.71 -9.03
C ILE A 21 -9.96 20.40 -10.15
N LYS A 22 -10.82 21.35 -10.50
CA LYS A 22 -11.77 21.23 -11.62
C LYS A 22 -11.03 21.07 -12.95
N ARG A 23 -10.07 21.96 -13.23
CA ARG A 23 -9.31 21.95 -14.50
C ARG A 23 -8.53 20.65 -14.70
N MET A 24 -7.86 20.17 -13.66
CA MET A 24 -7.08 18.94 -13.68
C MET A 24 -7.96 17.71 -13.90
N ARG A 25 -9.15 17.67 -13.27
CA ARG A 25 -10.15 16.64 -13.53
C ARG A 25 -10.55 16.60 -15.01
N GLU A 26 -10.93 17.75 -15.58
CA GLU A 26 -11.34 17.85 -16.99
C GLU A 26 -10.22 17.39 -17.95
N ILE A 27 -8.99 17.80 -17.69
CA ILE A 27 -7.82 17.34 -18.47
C ILE A 27 -7.69 15.82 -18.35
N GLY A 28 -7.82 15.28 -17.15
CA GLY A 28 -7.69 13.85 -16.94
C GLY A 28 -8.79 13.02 -17.60
N GLU A 29 -10.04 13.48 -17.50
CA GLU A 29 -11.18 12.88 -18.21
C GLU A 29 -10.97 12.91 -19.73
N SER A 30 -10.36 13.98 -20.26
CA SER A 30 -10.01 14.06 -21.70
C SER A 30 -8.98 13.01 -22.15
N TYR A 31 -8.22 12.43 -21.21
CA TYR A 31 -7.29 11.32 -21.46
C TYR A 31 -7.94 9.94 -21.30
N GLY A 32 -9.23 9.87 -20.97
CA GLY A 32 -9.96 8.62 -20.72
C GLY A 32 -9.81 8.09 -19.29
N MET A 33 -9.37 8.93 -18.35
CA MET A 33 -9.37 8.57 -16.92
C MET A 33 -10.75 8.70 -16.30
N SER A 34 -10.95 8.00 -15.18
CA SER A 34 -12.22 8.03 -14.45
C SER A 34 -11.96 8.07 -12.95
N TYR A 35 -12.67 8.95 -12.25
CA TYR A 35 -12.42 9.22 -10.83
C TYR A 35 -13.61 8.81 -9.96
N ARG A 36 -13.33 8.51 -8.70
CA ARG A 36 -14.33 8.56 -7.62
C ARG A 36 -14.35 9.98 -7.02
N ASP A 37 -15.33 10.23 -6.17
CA ASP A 37 -15.36 11.47 -5.41
C ASP A 37 -14.17 11.52 -4.46
N ILE A 38 -13.51 12.68 -4.43
CA ILE A 38 -12.33 12.94 -3.62
C ILE A 38 -12.71 13.98 -2.58
N PHE A 39 -12.56 13.60 -1.31
CA PHE A 39 -12.63 14.51 -0.18
C PHE A 39 -11.23 15.02 0.14
N TRP A 40 -11.01 16.31 -0.12
CA TRP A 40 -9.74 16.99 0.13
C TRP A 40 -9.72 17.56 1.54
N ARG A 41 -8.57 17.46 2.21
CA ARG A 41 -8.38 18.05 3.54
C ARG A 41 -6.98 18.63 3.69
N LYS A 42 -6.89 19.86 4.19
CA LYS A 42 -5.61 20.41 4.67
C LYS A 42 -5.25 19.77 6.00
N ALA A 43 -3.96 19.48 6.19
CA ALA A 43 -3.46 18.96 7.43
C ALA A 43 -2.01 19.37 7.67
N THR A 44 -1.64 19.44 8.95
CA THR A 44 -0.27 19.66 9.40
C THR A 44 0.60 18.45 9.13
N GLN A 45 1.92 18.68 9.10
CA GLN A 45 2.92 17.60 8.97
C GLN A 45 2.74 16.51 10.04
N ASP A 46 2.52 16.93 11.30
CA ASP A 46 2.30 16.01 12.42
C ASP A 46 1.05 15.15 12.22
N ASN A 47 -0.05 15.74 11.73
CA ASN A 47 -1.29 15.01 11.43
C ASN A 47 -1.07 14.00 10.30
N LEU A 48 -0.37 14.36 9.22
CA LEU A 48 -0.04 13.41 8.15
C LEU A 48 0.82 12.27 8.66
N SER A 49 1.86 12.56 9.44
CA SER A 49 2.75 11.54 10.02
C SER A 49 2.03 10.62 10.97
N PHE A 50 1.07 11.14 11.73
CA PHE A 50 0.18 10.34 12.54
C PHE A 50 -0.60 9.37 11.64
N VAL A 51 -1.36 9.84 10.66
CA VAL A 51 -2.16 8.97 9.78
C VAL A 51 -1.27 7.96 9.04
N ALA A 52 -0.12 8.38 8.52
CA ALA A 52 0.84 7.53 7.82
C ALA A 52 1.40 6.41 8.73
N SER A 53 1.65 6.70 10.02
CA SER A 53 2.19 5.71 10.96
C SER A 53 1.21 4.56 11.27
N PHE A 54 -0.08 4.85 11.30
CA PHE A 54 -1.13 3.84 11.47
C PHE A 54 -1.52 3.19 10.12
N GLY A 55 -1.26 3.89 9.01
CA GLY A 55 -1.64 3.54 7.64
C GLY A 55 -3.11 3.86 7.32
N LEU A 56 -3.98 3.81 8.33
CA LEU A 56 -5.40 4.16 8.24
C LEU A 56 -5.83 4.95 9.49
N PRO A 57 -6.70 5.95 9.34
CA PRO A 57 -7.37 6.61 10.46
C PRO A 57 -8.13 5.61 11.35
N ASN A 58 -8.30 5.96 12.63
CA ASN A 58 -9.10 5.23 13.62
C ASN A 58 -8.72 3.75 13.83
N ARG A 59 -7.51 3.36 13.46
CA ARG A 59 -6.96 2.03 13.75
C ARG A 59 -6.69 1.88 15.25
N PHE A 60 -6.64 0.63 15.72
CA PHE A 60 -6.40 0.34 17.14
C PHE A 60 -5.06 0.92 17.62
N SER A 61 -5.03 1.38 18.87
CA SER A 61 -3.82 1.89 19.50
C SER A 61 -2.91 0.73 19.90
N HIS A 62 -1.65 0.77 19.45
CA HIS A 62 -0.63 -0.18 19.85
C HIS A 62 0.75 0.48 19.75
N TRP A 63 1.67 0.13 20.66
CA TRP A 63 2.99 0.78 20.75
C TRP A 63 3.83 0.62 19.48
N TYR A 64 3.60 -0.45 18.71
CA TYR A 64 4.21 -0.68 17.40
C TYR A 64 4.02 0.53 16.46
N PHE A 65 2.80 1.07 16.37
CA PHE A 65 2.52 2.25 15.54
C PHE A 65 3.19 3.51 16.08
N GLY A 66 3.27 3.65 17.42
CA GLY A 66 4.02 4.74 18.06
C GLY A 66 5.51 4.71 17.72
N GLY A 67 6.10 3.52 17.61
CA GLY A 67 7.47 3.35 17.14
C GLY A 67 7.67 3.80 15.68
N ILE A 68 6.72 3.46 14.80
CA ILE A 68 6.71 3.92 13.40
C ILE A 68 6.59 5.44 13.34
N TYR A 69 5.64 6.02 14.08
CA TYR A 69 5.43 7.47 14.16
C TYR A 69 6.70 8.20 14.58
N LYS A 70 7.35 7.73 15.66
CA LYS A 70 8.60 8.32 16.14
C LYS A 70 9.68 8.30 15.07
N ASN A 71 9.83 7.18 14.36
CA ASN A 71 10.84 7.05 13.29
C ASN A 71 10.54 7.95 12.10
N LEU A 72 9.26 8.06 11.70
CA LEU A 72 8.82 8.97 10.62
C LEU A 72 9.07 10.42 10.99
N LYS A 73 8.70 10.82 12.20
CA LYS A 73 8.90 12.19 12.71
C LYS A 73 10.38 12.57 12.73
N ILE A 74 11.24 11.71 13.29
CA ILE A 74 12.69 11.93 13.29
C ILE A 74 13.22 12.13 11.86
N GLN A 75 12.81 11.29 10.91
CA GLN A 75 13.28 11.42 9.52
C GLN A 75 12.79 12.71 8.86
N GLN A 76 11.61 13.22 9.22
CA GLN A 76 11.09 14.48 8.69
C GLN A 76 11.76 15.69 9.33
N ASP A 77 11.96 15.67 10.64
CA ASP A 77 12.66 16.74 11.38
C ASP A 77 14.09 16.90 10.84
N GLU A 78 14.73 15.78 10.48
CA GLU A 78 16.05 15.73 9.85
C GLU A 78 16.00 15.97 8.32
N SER A 79 14.84 16.31 7.76
CA SER A 79 14.63 16.54 6.31
C SER A 79 15.08 15.38 5.40
N LEU A 80 15.12 14.16 5.94
CA LEU A 80 15.50 12.93 5.22
C LEU A 80 14.36 12.39 4.37
N ILE A 81 13.11 12.56 4.83
CA ILE A 81 11.90 12.18 4.10
C ILE A 81 10.89 13.33 4.15
N SER A 82 10.10 13.47 3.08
CA SER A 82 8.87 14.26 3.09
C SER A 82 7.73 13.38 2.60
N ILE A 83 6.58 13.45 3.28
CA ILE A 83 5.35 12.83 2.80
C ILE A 83 4.74 13.84 1.84
N LEU A 84 4.99 13.65 0.55
CA LEU A 84 4.46 14.52 -0.49
C LEU A 84 2.94 14.32 -0.60
N GLU A 85 2.50 13.07 -0.70
CA GLU A 85 1.09 12.72 -0.81
C GLU A 85 0.65 11.69 0.23
N LEU A 86 -0.60 11.83 0.68
CA LEU A 86 -1.31 10.79 1.42
C LEU A 86 -2.73 10.68 0.86
N VAL A 87 -3.05 9.52 0.29
CA VAL A 87 -4.36 9.21 -0.27
C VAL A 87 -4.86 7.86 0.28
N LEU A 88 -6.12 7.83 0.69
CA LEU A 88 -6.77 6.64 1.26
C LEU A 88 -7.84 6.14 0.30
N ASN A 89 -7.72 4.88 -0.12
CA ASN A 89 -8.65 4.27 -1.08
C ASN A 89 -9.97 3.85 -0.40
N THR A 90 -10.80 4.85 -0.14
CA THR A 90 -12.13 4.73 0.50
C THR A 90 -13.22 5.22 -0.45
N ASP A 91 -14.46 5.30 0.04
CA ASP A 91 -15.58 5.87 -0.72
C ASP A 91 -16.39 6.84 0.17
N PRO A 92 -16.20 8.18 0.04
CA PRO A 92 -15.31 8.88 -0.91
C PRO A 92 -13.82 8.65 -0.61
N VAL A 93 -12.94 8.94 -1.58
CA VAL A 93 -11.48 8.87 -1.41
C VAL A 93 -11.01 10.05 -0.57
N TYR A 94 -10.25 9.81 0.51
CA TYR A 94 -9.64 10.90 1.28
C TYR A 94 -8.25 11.24 0.73
N ALA A 95 -7.99 12.52 0.51
CA ALA A 95 -6.69 13.03 0.10
C ALA A 95 -6.28 14.23 0.94
N PHE A 96 -5.01 14.28 1.33
CA PHE A 96 -4.49 15.31 2.22
C PHE A 96 -3.52 16.24 1.51
N LEU A 97 -3.65 17.55 1.79
CA LEU A 97 -2.73 18.60 1.37
C LEU A 97 -2.02 19.16 2.59
N LEU A 98 -0.73 19.45 2.49
CA LEU A 98 0.01 20.06 3.59
C LEU A 98 -0.28 21.57 3.63
N GLU A 99 -0.54 22.07 4.84
CA GLU A 99 -0.87 23.49 5.08
C GLU A 99 0.26 24.45 4.69
N HIS A 100 1.51 24.02 4.84
CA HIS A 100 2.69 24.86 4.61
C HIS A 100 3.30 24.68 3.21
N ASN A 101 2.73 23.80 2.39
CA ASN A 101 3.17 23.66 1.00
C ASN A 101 2.85 24.93 0.21
N SER A 102 3.75 25.28 -0.70
CA SER A 102 3.48 26.26 -1.74
C SER A 102 2.33 25.80 -2.64
N LEU A 103 1.74 26.75 -3.38
CA LEU A 103 0.71 26.45 -4.37
C LEU A 103 1.19 25.36 -5.34
N LEU A 104 2.41 25.49 -5.88
CA LEU A 104 2.96 24.54 -6.84
C LEU A 104 3.08 23.13 -6.25
N GLU A 105 3.59 22.99 -5.02
CA GLU A 105 3.71 21.69 -4.34
C GLU A 105 2.33 21.05 -4.15
N ASN A 106 1.32 21.81 -3.71
CA ASN A 106 -0.04 21.28 -3.59
C ASN A 106 -0.68 20.96 -4.95
N LEU A 107 -0.37 21.72 -6.02
CA LEU A 107 -0.81 21.36 -7.38
C LEU A 107 -0.18 20.05 -7.87
N MET A 108 1.08 19.79 -7.52
CA MET A 108 1.74 18.50 -7.79
C MET A 108 1.02 17.36 -7.09
N VAL A 109 0.76 17.51 -5.78
CA VAL A 109 0.01 16.51 -4.99
C VAL A 109 -1.38 16.27 -5.57
N ILE A 110 -2.12 17.32 -5.92
CA ILE A 110 -3.47 17.18 -6.51
C ILE A 110 -3.42 16.36 -7.81
N ALA A 111 -2.51 16.71 -8.72
CA ALA A 111 -2.37 16.01 -9.99
C ALA A 111 -1.91 14.54 -9.81
N HIS A 112 -1.02 14.29 -8.84
CA HIS A 112 -0.58 12.94 -8.47
C HIS A 112 -1.71 12.09 -7.90
N VAL A 113 -2.48 12.65 -6.96
CA VAL A 113 -3.65 12.01 -6.35
C VAL A 113 -4.70 11.64 -7.40
N TYR A 114 -4.93 12.47 -8.43
CA TYR A 114 -5.81 12.08 -9.53
C TYR A 114 -5.32 10.79 -10.22
N GLY A 115 -4.02 10.67 -10.45
CA GLY A 115 -3.42 9.44 -10.97
C GLY A 115 -3.71 8.22 -10.09
N HIS A 116 -3.55 8.34 -8.77
CA HIS A 116 -3.91 7.26 -7.83
C HIS A 116 -5.40 6.95 -7.82
N VAL A 117 -6.28 7.96 -7.74
CA VAL A 117 -7.73 7.77 -7.67
C VAL A 117 -8.24 7.06 -8.90
N ASP A 118 -7.72 7.45 -10.07
CA ASP A 118 -7.90 6.71 -11.30
C ASP A 118 -7.37 5.28 -11.08
N PHE A 119 -6.07 5.06 -10.83
CA PHE A 119 -5.51 3.71 -10.62
C PHE A 119 -6.37 2.79 -9.74
N PHE A 120 -6.78 3.27 -8.56
CA PHE A 120 -7.61 2.53 -7.62
C PHE A 120 -8.96 2.12 -8.18
N ARG A 121 -9.53 2.91 -9.10
CA ARG A 121 -10.84 2.64 -9.71
C ARG A 121 -10.81 1.57 -10.79
N ASN A 122 -9.75 1.48 -11.61
CA ASN A 122 -9.75 0.56 -12.76
C ASN A 122 -8.71 -0.57 -12.68
N ASN A 123 -7.70 -0.49 -11.81
CA ASN A 123 -6.75 -1.59 -11.68
C ASN A 123 -7.43 -2.85 -11.11
N ALA A 124 -7.21 -3.99 -11.76
CA ALA A 124 -7.87 -5.27 -11.48
C ALA A 124 -7.67 -5.79 -10.06
N TRP A 125 -6.62 -5.34 -9.37
CA TRP A 125 -6.33 -5.68 -7.97
C TRP A 125 -7.05 -4.72 -7.02
N TYR A 126 -6.97 -3.41 -7.26
CA TYR A 126 -7.62 -2.40 -6.42
C TYR A 126 -9.15 -2.39 -6.49
N VAL A 127 -9.75 -2.75 -7.61
CA VAL A 127 -11.23 -2.86 -7.72
C VAL A 127 -11.82 -3.81 -6.67
N LYS A 128 -11.04 -4.80 -6.23
CA LYS A 128 -11.43 -5.81 -5.24
C LYS A 128 -11.16 -5.38 -3.79
N SER A 129 -10.47 -4.26 -3.58
CA SER A 129 -10.13 -3.76 -2.25
C SER A 129 -11.38 -3.34 -1.47
N ASP A 130 -11.33 -3.49 -0.16
CA ASP A 130 -12.40 -3.02 0.71
C ASP A 130 -12.30 -1.51 0.92
N ARG A 131 -13.31 -0.79 0.42
CA ARG A 131 -13.41 0.67 0.49
C ARG A 131 -14.00 1.17 1.81
N ASN A 132 -14.55 0.27 2.61
CA ASN A 132 -15.13 0.56 3.93
C ASN A 132 -14.11 0.36 5.07
N MET A 133 -12.81 0.39 4.75
CA MET A 133 -11.77 0.01 5.69
C MET A 133 -11.66 0.97 6.89
N LEU A 134 -12.04 2.26 6.75
CA LEU A 134 -12.09 3.19 7.88
C LEU A 134 -13.06 2.73 8.97
N ASN A 135 -14.28 2.38 8.58
CA ASN A 135 -15.30 1.88 9.51
C ASN A 135 -14.90 0.52 10.09
N ARG A 136 -14.21 -0.33 9.31
CA ARG A 136 -13.66 -1.60 9.81
C ARG A 136 -12.57 -1.39 10.84
N CYS A 137 -11.63 -0.49 10.59
CA CYS A 137 -10.56 -0.17 11.55
C CYS A 137 -11.14 0.40 12.84
N GLU A 138 -12.16 1.27 12.76
CA GLU A 138 -12.83 1.77 13.95
C GLU A 138 -13.53 0.65 14.74
N PHE A 139 -14.21 -0.25 14.03
CA PHE A 139 -14.83 -1.43 14.64
C PHE A 139 -13.77 -2.32 15.30
N HIS A 140 -12.65 -2.62 14.63
CA HIS A 140 -11.54 -3.38 15.21
C HIS A 140 -10.96 -2.69 16.45
N ALA A 141 -10.79 -1.37 16.42
CA ALA A 141 -10.29 -0.60 17.57
C ALA A 141 -11.24 -0.66 18.77
N ARG A 142 -12.56 -0.70 18.54
CA ARG A 142 -13.55 -0.93 19.61
C ARG A 142 -13.49 -2.35 20.13
N THR A 143 -13.46 -3.35 19.24
CA THR A 143 -13.35 -4.76 19.61
C THR A 143 -12.07 -5.05 20.40
N ILE A 144 -10.93 -4.48 20.01
CA ILE A 144 -9.66 -4.65 20.74
C ILE A 144 -9.76 -4.07 22.15
N ARG A 145 -10.41 -2.92 22.33
CA ARG A 145 -10.65 -2.36 23.67
C ARG A 145 -11.55 -3.25 24.53
N GLU A 146 -12.61 -3.83 23.94
CA GLU A 146 -13.48 -4.78 24.64
C GLU A 146 -12.75 -6.08 25.02
N LEU A 147 -11.91 -6.59 24.13
CA LEU A 147 -11.06 -7.76 24.38
C LEU A 147 -10.05 -7.46 25.48
N ALA A 148 -9.44 -6.28 25.49
CA ALA A 148 -8.48 -5.87 26.53
C ALA A 148 -9.16 -5.74 27.90
N ALA A 149 -10.38 -5.20 27.95
CA ALA A 149 -11.18 -5.14 29.19
C ALA A 149 -11.54 -6.54 29.72
N THR A 150 -11.77 -7.51 28.84
CA THR A 150 -12.19 -8.87 29.20
C THR A 150 -11.01 -9.79 29.55
N HIS A 151 -9.91 -9.69 28.81
CA HIS A 151 -8.78 -10.63 28.88
C HIS A 151 -7.52 -10.03 29.51
N GLY A 152 -7.51 -8.73 29.80
CA GLY A 152 -6.36 -7.98 30.26
C GLY A 152 -5.52 -7.40 29.11
N GLN A 153 -5.06 -6.16 29.29
CA GLN A 153 -4.31 -5.41 28.29
C GLN A 153 -3.06 -6.16 27.80
N ALA A 154 -2.21 -6.62 28.72
CA ALA A 154 -0.94 -7.29 28.39
C ALA A 154 -1.16 -8.52 27.49
N LYS A 155 -2.21 -9.31 27.77
CA LYS A 155 -2.51 -10.51 26.98
C LYS A 155 -2.96 -10.19 25.56
N VAL A 156 -3.70 -9.10 25.38
CA VAL A 156 -4.14 -8.64 24.05
C VAL A 156 -2.97 -8.06 23.28
N ASP A 157 -2.11 -7.28 23.93
CA ASP A 157 -0.90 -6.72 23.32
C ASP A 157 0.05 -7.83 22.86
N ASP A 158 0.33 -8.84 23.69
CA ASP A 158 1.13 -10.01 23.32
C ASP A 158 0.56 -10.72 22.07
N MET A 159 -0.77 -10.84 21.99
CA MET A 159 -1.44 -11.47 20.86
C MET A 159 -1.36 -10.62 19.58
N ILE A 160 -1.49 -9.30 19.71
CA ILE A 160 -1.33 -8.35 18.61
C ILE A 160 0.10 -8.41 18.09
N GLU A 161 1.10 -8.38 18.96
CA GLU A 161 2.52 -8.44 18.61
C GLU A 161 2.88 -9.76 17.90
N ALA A 162 2.40 -10.89 18.43
CA ALA A 162 2.53 -12.19 17.77
C ALA A 162 1.88 -12.20 16.37
N SER A 163 0.72 -11.56 16.24
CA SER A 163 0.00 -11.47 14.96
C SER A 163 0.72 -10.57 13.95
N LEU A 164 1.27 -9.43 14.40
CA LEU A 164 2.06 -8.50 13.57
C LEU A 164 3.32 -9.15 13.00
N THR A 165 3.94 -10.09 13.74
CA THR A 165 5.11 -10.84 13.27
C THR A 165 4.83 -11.65 12.00
N ILE A 166 3.59 -12.13 11.83
CA ILE A 166 3.18 -12.97 10.70
C ILE A 166 2.25 -12.24 9.71
N ALA A 167 1.95 -10.97 9.97
CA ALA A 167 1.03 -10.13 9.24
C ALA A 167 1.33 -10.07 7.73
N ASN A 168 2.60 -9.97 7.36
CA ASN A 168 3.03 -9.85 5.96
C ASN A 168 2.95 -11.16 5.16
N THR A 169 2.43 -12.25 5.75
CA THR A 169 2.24 -13.53 5.04
C THR A 169 0.90 -13.62 4.30
N VAL A 170 0.03 -12.62 4.40
CA VAL A 170 -1.26 -12.56 3.70
C VAL A 170 -1.12 -12.61 2.17
N ASN A 171 -2.18 -13.05 1.51
CA ASN A 171 -2.40 -12.85 0.08
C ASN A 171 -3.90 -12.94 -0.19
N PRO A 172 -4.60 -11.80 -0.35
CA PRO A 172 -6.04 -11.77 -0.57
C PRO A 172 -6.45 -12.42 -1.91
N PHE A 173 -5.52 -12.56 -2.85
CA PHE A 173 -5.79 -13.07 -4.19
C PHE A 173 -5.45 -14.56 -4.38
N GLU A 174 -4.91 -15.22 -3.36
CA GLU A 174 -4.71 -16.67 -3.41
C GLU A 174 -6.07 -17.38 -3.41
N ARG A 175 -6.43 -17.94 -4.57
CA ARG A 175 -7.69 -18.66 -4.78
C ARG A 175 -7.56 -20.14 -4.46
N ASP A 176 -6.36 -20.71 -4.51
CA ASP A 176 -6.13 -22.12 -4.16
C ASP A 176 -6.18 -22.27 -2.63
N PRO A 177 -7.19 -22.97 -2.08
CA PRO A 177 -7.33 -23.14 -0.64
C PRO A 177 -6.11 -23.82 0.00
N LYS A 178 -5.42 -24.69 -0.75
CA LYS A 178 -4.23 -25.40 -0.25
C LYS A 178 -3.08 -24.42 -0.06
N LYS A 179 -2.76 -23.62 -1.09
CA LYS A 179 -1.72 -22.58 -1.01
C LYS A 179 -2.07 -21.49 -0.01
N LYS A 180 -3.35 -21.14 0.11
CA LYS A 180 -3.80 -20.18 1.12
C LYS A 180 -3.47 -20.70 2.53
N ARG A 181 -3.68 -21.99 2.79
CA ARG A 181 -3.33 -22.63 4.07
C ARG A 181 -1.83 -22.82 4.29
N GLU A 182 -0.99 -22.74 3.26
CA GLU A 182 0.47 -22.75 3.44
C GLU A 182 0.98 -21.43 4.04
N ARG A 183 0.21 -20.35 3.93
CA ARG A 183 0.53 -19.06 4.54
C ARG A 183 0.24 -19.08 6.03
N LEU A 184 1.22 -18.67 6.81
CA LEU A 184 1.23 -18.83 8.26
C LEU A 184 0.03 -18.15 8.94
N ILE A 185 -0.33 -16.94 8.52
CA ILE A 185 -1.44 -16.21 9.13
C ILE A 185 -2.79 -16.90 8.90
N TYR A 186 -3.08 -17.38 7.68
CA TYR A 186 -4.31 -18.10 7.38
C TYR A 186 -4.34 -19.47 8.05
N PHE A 187 -3.20 -20.16 8.05
CA PHE A 187 -3.04 -21.42 8.77
C PHE A 187 -3.41 -21.24 10.24
N ILE A 188 -2.74 -20.33 10.96
CA ILE A 188 -2.96 -20.16 12.40
C ILE A 188 -4.39 -19.71 12.68
N ARG A 189 -4.92 -18.73 11.93
CA ARG A 189 -6.30 -18.25 12.09
C ARG A 189 -7.34 -19.36 11.96
N ASP A 190 -7.20 -20.23 10.96
CA ASP A 190 -8.16 -21.30 10.71
C ASP A 190 -8.02 -22.44 11.73
N HIS A 191 -6.79 -22.69 12.20
CA HIS A 191 -6.53 -23.67 13.26
C HIS A 191 -7.04 -23.18 14.62
N THR A 192 -6.85 -21.90 14.98
CA THR A 192 -7.41 -21.34 16.23
C THR A 192 -8.93 -21.41 16.24
N ARG A 193 -9.58 -21.15 15.10
CA ARG A 193 -11.04 -21.35 14.95
C ARG A 193 -11.46 -22.80 15.22
N THR A 194 -10.77 -23.75 14.59
CA THR A 194 -11.10 -25.19 14.68
C THR A 194 -10.83 -25.75 16.07
N LEU A 195 -9.73 -25.33 16.69
CA LEU A 195 -9.41 -25.70 18.07
C LEU A 195 -10.42 -25.07 19.04
N ALA A 196 -10.80 -23.81 18.84
CA ALA A 196 -11.81 -23.16 19.69
C ALA A 196 -13.18 -23.86 19.62
N SER A 197 -13.60 -24.35 18.46
CA SER A 197 -14.89 -25.04 18.31
C SER A 197 -14.90 -26.45 18.89
N THR A 198 -13.75 -27.13 18.91
CA THR A 198 -13.61 -28.50 19.43
C THR A 198 -13.24 -28.56 20.91
N THR A 199 -12.67 -27.48 21.45
CA THR A 199 -12.29 -27.38 22.86
C THR A 199 -13.53 -27.12 23.73
N LYS A 200 -13.68 -27.87 24.82
CA LYS A 200 -14.78 -27.67 25.79
C LYS A 200 -14.72 -26.25 26.36
N LYS A 201 -15.86 -25.61 26.57
CA LYS A 201 -15.95 -24.26 27.16
C LYS A 201 -15.32 -24.16 28.56
N SER A 202 -15.26 -25.27 29.30
CA SER A 202 -14.63 -25.37 30.61
C SER A 202 -13.11 -25.43 30.57
N ASP A 203 -12.50 -25.69 29.42
CA ASP A 203 -11.05 -25.72 29.26
C ASP A 203 -10.51 -24.28 29.26
N PRO A 204 -9.52 -23.95 30.11
CA PRO A 204 -8.94 -22.61 30.16
C PRO A 204 -8.42 -22.10 28.80
N ARG A 205 -7.99 -23.01 27.92
CA ARG A 205 -7.45 -22.67 26.60
C ARG A 205 -8.52 -22.23 25.61
N HIS A 206 -9.79 -22.56 25.83
CA HIS A 206 -10.88 -22.20 24.91
C HIS A 206 -10.99 -20.68 24.77
N THR A 207 -10.83 -19.94 25.88
CA THR A 207 -10.85 -18.47 25.89
C THR A 207 -9.70 -17.89 25.07
N ASP A 208 -8.50 -18.47 25.21
CA ASP A 208 -7.28 -17.99 24.54
C ASP A 208 -7.31 -18.26 23.04
N LEU A 209 -7.84 -19.41 22.63
CA LEU A 209 -8.06 -19.75 21.23
C LEU A 209 -9.07 -18.82 20.55
N LYS A 210 -10.13 -18.42 21.28
CA LYS A 210 -11.10 -17.44 20.78
C LYS A 210 -10.47 -16.06 20.61
N LEU A 211 -9.75 -15.58 21.62
CA LEU A 211 -9.02 -14.32 21.55
C LEU A 211 -8.07 -14.31 20.34
N ALA A 212 -7.24 -15.36 20.21
CA ALA A 212 -6.31 -15.49 19.10
C ALA A 212 -7.02 -15.47 17.74
N HIS A 213 -8.12 -16.21 17.60
CA HIS A 213 -8.90 -16.22 16.37
C HIS A 213 -9.46 -14.84 16.02
N GLN A 214 -9.99 -14.10 17.00
CA GLN A 214 -10.55 -12.77 16.78
C GLN A 214 -9.46 -11.77 16.35
N VAL A 215 -8.35 -11.70 17.09
CA VAL A 215 -7.23 -10.80 16.76
C VAL A 215 -6.64 -11.12 15.39
N LEU A 216 -6.37 -12.39 15.10
CA LEU A 216 -5.84 -12.80 13.79
C LEU A 216 -6.81 -12.52 12.65
N SER A 217 -8.12 -12.63 12.88
CA SER A 217 -9.11 -12.33 11.85
C SER A 217 -9.14 -10.85 11.51
N MET A 218 -9.10 -9.97 12.50
CA MET A 218 -8.99 -8.52 12.30
C MET A 218 -7.67 -8.17 11.59
N MET A 219 -6.55 -8.73 12.05
CA MET A 219 -5.23 -8.49 11.47
C MET A 219 -5.16 -8.98 10.01
N CYS A 220 -5.72 -10.14 9.69
CA CYS A 220 -5.79 -10.62 8.31
C CYS A 220 -6.50 -9.61 7.40
N LEU A 221 -7.66 -9.12 7.82
CA LEU A 221 -8.47 -8.21 7.01
C LEU A 221 -7.75 -6.89 6.74
N GLU A 222 -7.13 -6.30 7.77
CA GLU A 222 -6.36 -5.06 7.60
C GLU A 222 -5.12 -5.29 6.73
N MET A 223 -4.40 -6.38 6.95
CA MET A 223 -3.17 -6.65 6.18
C MET A 223 -3.45 -7.00 4.73
N GLU A 224 -4.59 -7.62 4.41
CA GLU A 224 -5.04 -7.82 3.03
C GLU A 224 -5.24 -6.50 2.30
N TYR A 225 -5.68 -5.44 2.99
CA TYR A 225 -5.75 -4.09 2.41
C TYR A 225 -4.36 -3.49 2.16
N PHE A 226 -3.41 -3.65 3.08
CA PHE A 226 -2.05 -3.11 2.90
C PHE A 226 -1.19 -3.90 1.91
N ASP A 227 -1.41 -5.22 1.76
CA ASP A 227 -0.68 -6.07 0.81
C ASP A 227 -0.84 -5.58 -0.63
N LEU A 228 -2.02 -5.03 -0.98
CA LEU A 228 -2.26 -4.39 -2.27
C LEU A 228 -1.30 -3.25 -2.57
N ILE A 229 -1.10 -2.35 -1.61
CA ILE A 229 -0.21 -1.19 -1.74
C ILE A 229 1.22 -1.65 -2.02
N GLY A 230 1.67 -2.71 -1.34
CA GLY A 230 3.00 -3.27 -1.55
C GLY A 230 3.18 -3.99 -2.89
N ARG A 231 2.12 -4.59 -3.46
CA ARG A 231 2.18 -5.34 -4.73
C ARG A 231 2.29 -4.47 -5.98
N THR A 232 1.81 -3.23 -5.89
CA THR A 232 1.66 -2.33 -7.04
C THR A 232 2.44 -1.04 -6.85
N GLN A 233 3.37 -0.97 -5.91
CA GLN A 233 4.13 0.24 -5.61
C GLN A 233 4.72 0.91 -6.87
N ILE A 234 5.50 0.22 -7.70
CA ILE A 234 6.12 0.77 -8.90
C ILE A 234 5.07 1.14 -9.94
N ILE A 235 4.10 0.28 -10.23
CA ILE A 235 3.09 0.55 -11.26
C ILE A 235 2.11 1.67 -10.84
N ASN A 236 1.72 1.73 -9.56
CA ASN A 236 0.83 2.75 -9.01
C ASN A 236 1.55 4.11 -8.96
N GLU A 237 2.72 4.19 -8.32
CA GLU A 237 3.52 5.44 -8.28
C GLU A 237 3.94 5.88 -9.68
N GLY A 238 4.22 4.92 -10.55
CA GLY A 238 4.54 5.15 -11.96
C GLY A 238 3.40 5.76 -12.75
N TRP A 239 2.20 5.17 -12.63
CA TRP A 239 1.00 5.69 -13.29
C TRP A 239 0.66 7.08 -12.76
N ALA A 240 0.68 7.26 -11.45
CA ALA A 240 0.40 8.54 -10.82
C ALA A 240 1.39 9.63 -11.26
N SER A 241 2.68 9.30 -11.31
CA SER A 241 3.72 10.20 -11.83
C SER A 241 3.55 10.52 -13.32
N PHE A 242 3.16 9.55 -14.14
CA PHE A 242 2.91 9.76 -15.57
C PHE A 242 1.71 10.66 -15.81
N VAL A 243 0.60 10.41 -15.12
CA VAL A 243 -0.61 11.23 -15.17
C VAL A 243 -0.33 12.64 -14.68
N GLU A 244 0.32 12.78 -13.53
CA GLU A 244 0.72 14.06 -12.96
C GLU A 244 1.51 14.88 -13.98
N PHE A 245 2.55 14.29 -14.59
CA PHE A 245 3.34 14.95 -15.61
C PHE A 245 2.46 15.44 -16.78
N LYS A 246 1.55 14.60 -17.27
CA LYS A 246 0.65 14.92 -18.40
C LYS A 246 -0.43 15.94 -18.08
N ILE A 247 -0.86 16.01 -16.82
CA ILE A 247 -1.80 17.02 -16.35
C ILE A 247 -1.07 18.36 -16.19
N LEU A 248 0.04 18.37 -15.44
CA LEU A 248 0.76 19.60 -15.13
C LEU A 248 1.38 20.25 -16.37
N GLU A 249 1.70 19.48 -17.41
CA GLU A 249 2.15 19.98 -18.72
C GLU A 249 1.14 20.96 -19.34
N LYS A 250 -0.15 20.81 -19.02
CA LYS A 250 -1.24 21.67 -19.50
C LYS A 250 -1.70 22.74 -18.51
N VAL A 251 -1.24 22.68 -17.27
CA VAL A 251 -1.71 23.56 -16.18
C VAL A 251 -0.67 24.60 -15.81
N LEU A 252 0.61 24.21 -15.74
CA LEU A 252 1.69 25.05 -15.22
C LEU A 252 2.22 26.03 -16.28
N LYS A 253 2.64 27.21 -15.82
CA LYS A 253 3.37 28.19 -16.64
C LYS A 253 4.83 27.73 -16.84
N PRO A 254 5.57 28.28 -17.81
CA PRO A 254 6.96 27.86 -18.08
C PRO A 254 7.90 27.90 -16.88
N LYS A 255 7.77 28.90 -16.00
CA LYS A 255 8.58 29.00 -14.77
C LYS A 255 8.24 27.89 -13.76
N GLU A 256 6.96 27.68 -13.51
CA GLU A 256 6.45 26.65 -12.60
C GLU A 256 6.79 25.24 -13.12
N TRP A 257 6.75 25.06 -14.45
CA TRP A 257 7.14 23.81 -15.11
C TRP A 257 8.60 23.46 -14.86
N LEU A 258 9.51 24.45 -14.97
CA LEU A 258 10.93 24.22 -14.68
C LEU A 258 11.13 23.78 -13.22
N GLU A 259 10.50 24.46 -12.28
CA GLU A 259 10.55 24.12 -10.85
C GLU A 259 9.99 22.72 -10.58
N PHE A 260 8.83 22.39 -11.15
CA PHE A 260 8.23 21.06 -11.12
C PHE A 260 9.21 19.99 -11.62
N THR A 261 9.81 20.16 -12.80
CA THR A 261 10.71 19.15 -13.36
C THR A 261 11.94 18.88 -12.49
N LEU A 262 12.48 19.91 -11.83
CA LEU A 262 13.58 19.76 -10.88
C LEU A 262 13.16 18.95 -9.65
N GLN A 263 11.99 19.22 -9.08
CA GLN A 263 11.45 18.45 -7.96
C GLN A 263 11.11 17.01 -8.36
N PHE A 264 10.45 16.84 -9.52
CA PHE A 264 10.07 15.55 -10.06
C PHE A 264 11.29 14.65 -10.30
N SER A 265 12.40 15.21 -10.80
CA SER A 265 13.64 14.44 -11.05
C SER A 265 14.30 13.87 -9.79
N LYS A 266 13.97 14.41 -8.60
CA LYS A 266 14.52 13.97 -7.31
C LYS A 266 13.68 12.89 -6.64
N ARG A 267 12.59 12.43 -7.26
CA ARG A 267 11.71 11.44 -6.66
C ARG A 267 12.37 10.08 -6.45
N PRO A 268 11.89 9.30 -5.47
CA PRO A 268 12.37 7.94 -5.25
C PRO A 268 12.21 7.04 -6.49
N ALA A 269 12.97 5.95 -6.52
CA ALA A 269 13.03 5.04 -7.65
C ALA A 269 11.67 4.51 -8.16
N PRO A 270 10.68 4.13 -7.32
CA PRO A 270 9.38 3.64 -7.81
C PRO A 270 8.68 4.61 -8.77
N TYR A 271 8.70 5.91 -8.46
CA TYR A 271 8.10 6.97 -9.26
C TYR A 271 8.79 7.07 -10.63
N LEU A 272 10.12 7.17 -10.65
CA LEU A 272 10.89 7.38 -11.87
C LEU A 272 10.93 6.15 -12.78
N ILE A 273 11.04 4.95 -12.21
CA ILE A 273 11.01 3.68 -12.96
C ILE A 273 9.65 3.50 -13.60
N GLY A 274 8.58 3.64 -12.82
CA GLY A 274 7.22 3.48 -13.32
C GLY A 274 6.84 4.57 -14.33
N PHE A 275 7.23 5.83 -14.10
CA PHE A 275 7.08 6.92 -15.07
C PHE A 275 7.75 6.60 -16.40
N THR A 276 9.00 6.12 -16.35
CA THR A 276 9.77 5.76 -17.56
C THR A 276 9.09 4.64 -18.33
N LEU A 277 8.55 3.64 -17.63
CA LEU A 277 7.77 2.55 -18.22
C LEU A 277 6.53 3.09 -18.95
N PHE A 278 5.68 3.85 -18.26
CA PHE A 278 4.46 4.39 -18.87
C PHE A 278 4.75 5.36 -20.00
N ASN A 279 5.78 6.20 -19.88
CA ASN A 279 6.18 7.11 -20.95
C ASN A 279 6.70 6.35 -22.18
N ALA A 280 7.43 5.25 -22.00
CA ALA A 280 7.86 4.40 -23.11
C ALA A 280 6.68 3.72 -23.81
N CYS A 281 5.72 3.19 -23.04
CA CYS A 281 4.48 2.63 -23.58
C CYS A 281 3.62 3.68 -24.29
N PHE A 282 3.51 4.88 -23.73
CA PHE A 282 2.80 5.98 -24.35
C PHE A 282 3.40 6.37 -25.71
N ARG A 283 4.73 6.40 -25.82
CA ARG A 283 5.41 6.67 -27.10
C ARG A 283 5.16 5.60 -28.17
N ARG A 284 4.85 4.37 -27.75
CA ARG A 284 4.60 3.24 -28.65
C ARG A 284 3.15 3.18 -29.12
N GLY A 285 2.19 3.28 -28.21
CA GLY A 285 0.77 3.02 -28.49
C GLY A 285 -0.20 4.06 -27.93
N GLY A 286 0.30 5.19 -27.43
CA GLY A 286 -0.52 6.30 -26.94
C GLY A 286 -1.34 5.96 -25.70
N TRP A 287 -2.45 6.70 -25.52
CA TRP A 287 -3.38 6.53 -24.40
C TRP A 287 -4.01 5.13 -24.29
N PRO A 288 -4.48 4.49 -25.38
CA PRO A 288 -5.08 3.16 -25.30
C PRO A 288 -4.15 2.11 -24.66
N GLU A 289 -2.86 2.15 -25.01
CA GLU A 289 -1.88 1.20 -24.49
C GLU A 289 -1.60 1.42 -23.00
N VAL A 290 -1.37 2.66 -22.56
CA VAL A 290 -1.07 2.92 -21.14
C VAL A 290 -2.27 2.69 -20.23
N LEU A 291 -3.49 2.98 -20.69
CA LEU A 291 -4.72 2.68 -19.95
C LEU A 291 -4.92 1.18 -19.76
N GLN A 292 -4.58 0.37 -20.77
CA GLN A 292 -4.63 -1.09 -20.65
C GLN A 292 -3.60 -1.61 -19.62
N ILE A 293 -2.34 -1.15 -19.70
CA ILE A 293 -1.29 -1.56 -18.76
C ILE A 293 -1.67 -1.26 -17.32
N ARG A 294 -2.22 -0.07 -17.08
CA ARG A 294 -2.68 0.37 -15.76
C ARG A 294 -3.82 -0.51 -15.21
N ASN A 295 -4.67 -1.09 -16.06
CA ASN A 295 -5.73 -2.00 -15.61
C ASN A 295 -5.19 -3.35 -15.12
N ASP A 296 -4.20 -3.93 -15.81
CA ASP A 296 -3.89 -5.36 -15.67
C ASP A 296 -2.62 -5.66 -14.86
N TYR A 297 -1.67 -4.73 -14.78
CA TYR A 297 -0.32 -5.01 -14.29
C TYR A 297 -0.17 -4.86 -12.75
N GLU A 298 0.70 -5.68 -12.15
CA GLU A 298 1.23 -5.57 -10.78
C GLU A 298 2.76 -5.72 -10.80
N ASP A 299 3.47 -5.28 -9.75
CA ASP A 299 4.94 -5.31 -9.75
C ASP A 299 5.50 -6.71 -9.52
N ILE A 300 4.76 -7.54 -8.79
CA ILE A 300 5.17 -8.90 -8.46
C ILE A 300 4.78 -9.84 -9.61
N ALA A 301 5.54 -9.78 -10.70
CA ALA A 301 5.53 -10.86 -11.70
C ALA A 301 6.30 -12.07 -11.15
N GLY A 302 5.63 -12.92 -10.37
CA GLY A 302 6.20 -14.12 -9.75
C GLY A 302 5.54 -15.43 -10.16
N ALA A 303 6.15 -16.15 -11.10
CA ALA A 303 6.03 -17.61 -11.28
C ALA A 303 4.67 -18.23 -11.70
N GLY A 304 3.80 -17.48 -12.37
CA GLY A 304 2.63 -18.05 -13.07
C GLY A 304 2.76 -17.81 -14.57
N ARG A 305 2.78 -18.88 -15.39
CA ARG A 305 2.65 -18.73 -16.85
C ARG A 305 1.31 -18.04 -17.14
N HIS A 306 1.33 -16.77 -17.50
CA HIS A 306 0.20 -16.16 -18.20
C HIS A 306 0.11 -16.83 -19.57
N ARG A 307 -0.70 -17.89 -19.68
CA ARG A 307 -1.31 -18.25 -20.96
C ARG A 307 -2.33 -17.15 -21.23
N HIS A 308 -2.03 -16.27 -22.18
CA HIS A 308 -3.05 -15.45 -22.81
C HIS A 308 -4.21 -16.36 -23.21
N HIS A 309 -5.34 -16.26 -22.50
CA HIS A 309 -6.61 -16.77 -23.00
C HIS A 309 -7.09 -15.76 -24.02
N GLY A 310 -6.56 -15.87 -25.24
CA GLY A 310 -7.23 -15.31 -26.40
C GLY A 310 -8.53 -16.06 -26.57
N ALA A 311 -9.64 -15.36 -26.45
CA ALA A 311 -10.93 -15.85 -26.89
C ALA A 311 -10.80 -16.30 -28.36
N GLU A 312 -11.07 -17.57 -28.64
CA GLU A 312 -11.22 -18.07 -30.00
C GLU A 312 -12.45 -17.41 -30.62
N VAL A 313 -12.23 -16.34 -31.38
CA VAL A 313 -13.18 -15.86 -32.38
C VAL A 313 -12.77 -16.51 -33.70
N GLY A 314 -13.70 -17.28 -34.27
CA GLY A 314 -13.49 -18.12 -35.45
C GLY A 314 -12.88 -17.37 -36.63
N ARG A 315 -11.86 -17.99 -37.24
CA ARG A 315 -11.30 -17.57 -38.53
C ARG A 315 -12.18 -18.07 -39.68
N PRO A 316 -12.30 -17.28 -40.75
CA PRO A 316 -12.15 -17.83 -42.09
C PRO A 316 -11.07 -17.08 -42.89
N GLY A 317 -10.36 -17.82 -43.73
CA GLY A 317 -9.55 -17.26 -44.82
C GLY A 317 -8.06 -17.14 -44.52
N ALA A 318 -7.29 -18.10 -45.03
CA ALA A 318 -5.83 -18.04 -45.07
C ALA A 318 -5.37 -17.08 -46.18
N THR A 319 -4.58 -16.07 -45.81
CA THR A 319 -3.63 -15.42 -46.71
C THR A 319 -2.34 -15.16 -45.93
N GLN A 320 -1.22 -15.55 -46.54
CA GLN A 320 0.12 -15.57 -45.96
C GLN A 320 0.60 -14.17 -45.55
N GLU A 321 1.06 -14.02 -44.31
CA GLU A 321 1.88 -12.87 -43.88
C GLU A 321 3.37 -13.18 -44.08
N PRO A 322 4.19 -12.19 -44.51
CA PRO A 322 5.62 -12.36 -44.72
C PRO A 322 6.40 -12.34 -43.40
N ALA A 323 7.54 -13.03 -43.40
CA ALA A 323 8.44 -13.16 -42.27
C ALA A 323 8.97 -11.80 -41.78
N GLY A 324 8.49 -11.34 -40.62
CA GLY A 324 8.98 -10.14 -39.95
C GLY A 324 8.80 -10.19 -38.44
N ALA A 325 9.92 -10.29 -37.71
CA ALA A 325 10.08 -10.01 -36.28
C ALA A 325 9.09 -10.66 -35.29
N ARG A 326 9.27 -11.97 -35.01
CA ARG A 326 8.85 -12.54 -33.72
C ARG A 326 9.64 -11.87 -32.60
N LEU A 327 8.98 -11.00 -31.84
CA LEU A 327 9.50 -10.39 -30.62
C LEU A 327 9.75 -11.47 -29.55
N ARG A 328 10.93 -12.10 -29.56
CA ARG A 328 11.47 -12.79 -28.37
C ARG A 328 12.01 -11.71 -27.43
N LEU A 329 11.14 -11.13 -26.62
CA LEU A 329 11.58 -10.48 -25.38
C LEU A 329 12.22 -11.57 -24.53
N ARG A 330 13.56 -11.65 -24.56
CA ARG A 330 14.33 -12.42 -23.58
C ARG A 330 13.90 -11.89 -22.22
N THR A 331 13.18 -12.73 -21.48
CA THR A 331 12.95 -12.57 -20.05
C THR A 331 14.30 -12.29 -19.40
N TYR A 332 14.53 -11.05 -18.97
CA TYR A 332 15.59 -10.77 -18.03
C TYR A 332 15.23 -11.55 -16.77
N THR A 333 15.90 -12.68 -16.58
CA THR A 333 15.87 -13.46 -15.37
C THR A 333 16.42 -12.57 -14.25
N ALA A 334 15.53 -11.82 -13.58
CA ALA A 334 15.81 -11.23 -12.28
C ALA A 334 15.91 -12.38 -11.27
N ALA A 335 17.05 -13.07 -11.33
CA ALA A 335 17.37 -14.21 -10.51
C ALA A 335 17.59 -13.78 -9.05
N ARG A 336 16.93 -14.49 -8.13
CA ARG A 336 17.44 -14.83 -6.79
C ARG A 336 17.83 -13.67 -5.86
N LEU A 337 16.88 -12.83 -5.47
CA LEU A 337 17.05 -11.92 -4.33
C LEU A 337 16.23 -12.27 -3.07
N THR A 338 15.56 -13.42 -3.04
CA THR A 338 14.60 -13.76 -1.96
C THR A 338 15.11 -14.70 -0.88
N VAL A 339 16.35 -15.23 -0.93
CA VAL A 339 16.84 -16.18 0.10
C VAL A 339 18.27 -15.89 0.60
N SER A 340 19.08 -15.09 -0.10
CA SER A 340 20.45 -14.76 0.35
C SER A 340 20.52 -13.62 1.36
N SER A 341 19.49 -12.77 1.46
CA SER A 341 19.45 -11.60 2.34
C SER A 341 19.40 -11.97 3.83
N ALA A 342 18.91 -13.18 4.17
CA ALA A 342 18.86 -13.65 5.56
C ALA A 342 20.21 -14.16 6.09
N ARG A 343 21.17 -14.54 5.21
CA ARG A 343 22.49 -15.03 5.64
C ARG A 343 23.56 -13.94 5.72
N LEU A 344 23.41 -12.84 4.98
CA LEU A 344 24.40 -11.74 4.99
C LEU A 344 24.28 -10.84 6.24
N ILE A 345 23.07 -10.69 6.79
CA ILE A 345 22.80 -9.83 7.96
C ILE A 345 23.41 -10.40 9.26
N ILE A 346 23.72 -11.71 9.30
CA ILE A 346 24.32 -12.35 10.48
C ILE A 346 25.86 -12.15 10.53
N ARG A 347 26.52 -11.77 9.43
CA ARG A 347 27.99 -11.63 9.38
C ARG A 347 28.53 -10.20 9.29
N SER A 348 27.70 -9.17 9.15
CA SER A 348 28.20 -7.78 8.98
C SER A 348 28.31 -6.98 10.28
N ARG A 349 28.28 -7.61 11.46
CA ARG A 349 28.32 -6.91 12.76
C ARG A 349 29.69 -6.34 13.15
N GLU A 350 30.70 -6.37 12.27
CA GLU A 350 32.06 -5.93 12.65
C GLU A 350 32.73 -4.89 11.77
N ARG A 351 32.26 -4.49 10.58
CA ARG A 351 32.99 -3.45 9.82
C ARG A 351 32.12 -2.48 8.99
N SER A 352 32.51 -1.22 9.14
CA SER A 352 32.34 -0.03 8.29
C SER A 352 31.01 0.72 8.24
N ARG A 353 31.10 1.95 8.76
CA ARG A 353 30.39 3.18 8.39
C ARG A 353 30.40 3.39 6.86
N SER A 354 29.38 4.13 6.38
CA SER A 354 29.23 4.87 5.11
C SER A 354 28.28 4.29 4.04
N SER A 355 27.33 5.15 3.65
CA SER A 355 26.44 5.18 2.47
C SER A 355 24.94 4.85 2.71
N PRO A 356 24.01 5.76 2.32
CA PRO A 356 22.58 5.65 2.59
C PRO A 356 21.82 5.03 1.43
N GLY A 357 20.91 4.12 1.76
CA GLY A 357 19.94 3.55 0.84
C GLY A 357 19.23 2.41 1.52
N MET A 358 18.07 2.66 2.12
CA MET A 358 17.23 1.56 2.60
C MET A 358 15.74 1.85 2.46
N ALA A 359 15.10 0.92 1.76
CA ALA A 359 13.70 0.60 1.86
C ALA A 359 13.32 0.26 3.31
N LEU A 360 12.08 0.58 3.66
CA LEU A 360 11.41 0.20 4.90
C LEU A 360 11.55 -1.31 5.13
N CYS A 361 12.45 -1.72 6.04
CA CYS A 361 12.70 -3.13 6.36
C CYS A 361 12.52 -3.35 7.86
N VAL A 362 11.63 -4.30 8.17
CA VAL A 362 11.14 -4.70 9.49
C VAL A 362 12.27 -5.22 10.38
N TRP A 363 12.38 -4.71 11.61
CA TRP A 363 13.25 -5.26 12.65
C TRP A 363 12.56 -6.44 13.36
N ILE A 364 13.21 -7.60 13.40
CA ILE A 364 12.79 -8.76 14.20
C ILE A 364 13.65 -8.75 15.48
N SER A 365 13.03 -8.65 16.66
CA SER A 365 13.73 -8.72 17.95
C SER A 365 14.18 -10.15 18.26
N SER A 366 15.26 -10.31 19.02
CA SER A 366 15.81 -11.61 19.44
C SER A 366 14.87 -12.45 20.31
N GLU A 367 13.83 -11.85 20.90
CA GLU A 367 12.78 -12.56 21.64
C GLU A 367 11.77 -13.26 20.74
N THR A 368 11.52 -12.71 19.55
CA THR A 368 10.63 -13.30 18.52
C THR A 368 11.15 -14.68 18.07
N VAL A 369 12.48 -14.83 17.98
CA VAL A 369 13.13 -16.11 17.64
C VAL A 369 12.96 -17.16 18.75
N ARG A 370 12.89 -16.73 20.02
CA ARG A 370 12.66 -17.65 21.16
C ARG A 370 11.22 -18.15 21.19
N MET A 371 10.25 -17.31 20.83
CA MET A 371 8.84 -17.68 20.79
C MET A 371 8.52 -18.65 19.63
N VAL A 372 9.11 -18.44 18.44
CA VAL A 372 9.01 -19.39 17.32
C VAL A 372 9.69 -20.73 17.64
N SER A 373 10.77 -20.72 18.41
CA SER A 373 11.44 -21.93 18.91
C SER A 373 10.64 -22.67 20.00
N ALA A 374 9.73 -22.00 20.70
CA ALA A 374 8.81 -22.63 21.66
C ALA A 374 7.63 -23.30 20.94
N LEU A 375 7.08 -22.66 19.90
CA LEU A 375 5.97 -23.18 19.10
C LEU A 375 6.38 -24.38 18.22
N THR A 376 7.63 -24.43 17.75
CA THR A 376 8.15 -25.56 16.96
C THR A 376 8.51 -26.79 17.81
N ARG A 377 8.85 -26.61 19.10
CA ARG A 377 9.15 -27.73 20.02
C ARG A 377 7.93 -28.57 20.39
N CYS A 378 6.72 -28.03 20.29
CA CYS A 378 5.49 -28.81 20.43
C CYS A 378 5.27 -29.84 19.31
N ARG A 379 6.01 -29.76 18.20
CA ARG A 379 5.92 -30.71 17.08
C ARG A 379 6.89 -31.89 17.17
N ALA A 380 7.87 -31.85 18.09
CA ALA A 380 8.89 -32.90 18.23
C ALA A 380 8.57 -33.93 19.34
N ALA A 381 7.46 -33.80 20.06
CA ALA A 381 7.06 -34.71 21.13
C ALA A 381 5.92 -35.68 20.76
N ARG A 382 5.53 -35.75 19.48
CA ARG A 382 4.56 -36.72 18.94
C ARG A 382 4.91 -37.10 17.50
N VAL A 383 5.96 -37.89 17.33
CA VAL A 383 6.09 -38.93 16.29
C VAL A 383 6.75 -40.11 16.95
#